data_AF-A0A6M3IUJ3-F1
#
_entry.id   AF-A0A6M3IUJ3-F1
#
_cell.length_a   1.000
_cell.length_b   1.000
_cell.length_c   1.000
_cell.angle_alpha   90.00
_cell.angle_beta   90.00
_cell.angle_gamma   90.00
#
_symmetry.space_group_name_H-M   'P 1'
#
loop_
_entity.id
_entity.type
_entity.pdbx_description
1 polymer ?
#
loop_
_entity_poly.entity_id
_entity_poly.type
_entity_poly.pdbx_seq_one_letter_code
_entity_poly.pdbx_strand_id
1 'polypeptide(L)'
;MEYRVIRNVNHYIFDSEDEFNKHFKKDEFGNIPIVQSEWRVAQKGAWVWSDDGRIVQILYRGKISDTSRLPNPAKHYIRTVVGTFMCRPNWTMDTDFRKHVNRYTLSGNCNVYMRKTRDRLSKKELQWIALMRLGHSPLKAYKLAFPKAKDDFHIATTVTSLLQYKRIVNEMNKQAQEAAKKLGMDEEYVLKQHKRIIEEESSAKNVISSLQEVSKIIQIYPEERPNRGFLGHSTDYEEITEGELTQAQIGLVKQEEKENEV
;
A
#
# COMPACT_ATOMS: atom_id res chain seq x y z
N MET A 1 22.49 20.17 -12.90
CA MET A 1 22.48 20.02 -11.42
C MET A 1 21.06 19.91 -10.87
N GLU A 2 20.79 18.80 -10.20
CA GLU A 2 19.58 18.59 -9.40
C GLU A 2 19.97 18.50 -7.91
N TYR A 3 19.05 18.75 -6.97
CA TYR A 3 19.33 18.59 -5.55
C TYR A 3 18.11 18.21 -4.73
N ARG A 4 18.36 17.66 -3.54
CA ARG A 4 17.33 17.43 -2.52
C ARG A 4 17.85 17.81 -1.15
N VAL A 5 16.98 18.46 -0.37
CA VAL A 5 17.28 18.85 1.01
C VAL A 5 17.04 17.67 1.94
N ILE A 6 18.04 17.32 2.74
CA ILE A 6 17.95 16.28 3.76
C ILE A 6 18.53 16.84 5.06
N ARG A 7 17.71 16.91 6.12
CA ARG A 7 18.11 17.49 7.42
C ARG A 7 18.74 18.87 7.28
N ASN A 8 18.12 19.75 6.47
CA ASN A 8 18.57 21.11 6.17
C ASN A 8 19.92 21.21 5.43
N VAL A 9 20.42 20.10 4.87
CA VAL A 9 21.60 20.09 4.02
C VAL A 9 21.19 19.80 2.57
N ASN A 10 21.67 20.61 1.63
CA ASN A 10 21.48 20.36 0.21
C ASN A 10 22.43 19.27 -0.25
N HIS A 11 21.88 18.20 -0.82
CA HIS A 11 22.66 17.16 -1.49
C HIS A 11 22.42 17.23 -2.98
N TYR A 12 23.50 17.40 -3.73
CA TYR A 12 23.49 17.68 -5.16
C TYR A 12 23.76 16.42 -6.00
N ILE A 13 23.27 16.45 -7.23
CA ILE A 13 23.57 15.53 -8.32
C ILE A 13 24.08 16.39 -9.47
N PHE A 14 25.24 16.01 -10.01
CA PHE A 14 25.87 16.73 -11.11
C PHE A 14 25.78 15.91 -12.39
N ASP A 15 25.49 16.58 -13.49
CA ASP A 15 25.36 15.94 -14.80
C ASP A 15 26.73 15.72 -15.47
N SER A 16 27.76 16.46 -15.04
CA SER A 16 29.11 16.37 -15.61
C SER A 16 30.20 16.71 -14.58
N GLU A 17 31.43 16.29 -14.88
CA GLU A 17 32.62 16.63 -14.07
C GLU A 17 32.92 18.13 -14.10
N ASP A 18 32.64 18.81 -15.21
CA ASP A 18 32.77 20.27 -15.30
C ASP A 18 31.84 21.01 -14.32
N GLU A 19 30.59 20.54 -14.22
CA GLU A 19 29.62 21.10 -13.29
C GLU A 19 30.03 20.84 -11.83
N PHE A 20 30.54 19.64 -11.56
CA PHE A 20 31.09 19.26 -10.27
C PHE A 20 32.28 20.14 -9.86
N ASN A 21 33.26 20.30 -10.75
CA ASN A 21 34.46 21.10 -10.51
C ASN A 21 34.17 22.59 -10.31
N LYS A 22 33.14 23.14 -10.99
CA LYS A 22 32.70 24.53 -10.78
C LYS A 22 32.02 24.73 -9.43
N HIS A 23 31.33 23.71 -8.92
CA HIS A 23 30.61 23.78 -7.66
C HIS A 23 31.54 23.77 -6.46
N PHE A 24 32.59 22.96 -6.49
CA PHE A 24 33.57 22.87 -5.41
C PHE A 24 34.65 23.94 -5.57
N LYS A 25 34.75 24.85 -4.58
CA LYS A 25 35.95 25.68 -4.43
C LYS A 25 37.10 24.75 -4.05
N LYS A 26 38.27 24.96 -4.66
CA LYS A 26 39.51 24.28 -4.27
C LYS A 26 39.70 24.44 -2.75
N ASP A 27 40.03 23.34 -2.08
CA ASP A 27 40.36 23.38 -0.66
C ASP A 27 41.63 24.22 -0.39
N GLU A 28 42.01 24.38 0.88
CA GLU A 28 43.23 25.11 1.28
C GLU A 28 44.51 24.56 0.63
N PHE A 29 44.46 23.32 0.12
CA PHE A 29 45.56 22.63 -0.57
C PHE A 29 45.39 22.60 -2.09
N GLY A 30 44.39 23.29 -2.65
CA GLY A 30 44.16 23.35 -4.09
C GLY A 30 43.39 22.17 -4.69
N ASN A 31 42.93 21.21 -3.88
CA ASN A 31 42.34 19.96 -4.32
C ASN A 31 40.81 20.05 -4.41
N ILE A 32 40.27 19.29 -5.36
CA ILE A 32 38.83 19.07 -5.56
C ILE A 32 38.54 17.64 -5.09
N PRO A 33 37.35 17.36 -4.50
CA PRO A 33 37.03 16.01 -4.07
C PRO A 33 37.12 15.00 -5.22
N ILE A 34 37.81 13.88 -5.01
CA ILE A 34 37.99 12.86 -6.05
C ILE A 34 36.68 12.10 -6.26
N VAL A 35 36.25 11.99 -7.52
CA VAL A 35 35.11 11.16 -7.92
C VAL A 35 35.59 9.75 -8.20
N GLN A 36 35.06 8.77 -7.47
CA GLN A 36 35.41 7.36 -7.68
C GLN A 36 34.53 6.74 -8.76
N SER A 37 35.11 5.90 -9.63
CA SER A 37 34.37 5.19 -10.67
C SER A 37 33.51 4.05 -10.12
N GLU A 38 34.03 3.29 -9.15
CA GLU A 38 33.33 2.13 -8.59
C GLU A 38 32.60 2.47 -7.28
N TRP A 39 31.30 2.74 -7.39
CA TRP A 39 30.47 3.09 -6.25
C TRP A 39 30.26 1.93 -5.25
N ARG A 40 30.43 0.67 -5.65
CA ARG A 40 30.18 -0.51 -4.79
C ARG A 40 31.21 -0.63 -3.67
N VAL A 41 32.43 -0.12 -3.87
CA VAL A 41 33.52 -0.14 -2.87
C VAL A 41 33.64 1.18 -2.11
N ALA A 42 33.01 2.24 -2.61
CA ALA A 42 33.15 3.58 -2.08
C ALA A 42 32.58 3.74 -0.66
N GLN A 43 33.24 4.59 0.13
CA GLN A 43 32.90 4.83 1.54
C GLN A 43 31.87 5.94 1.69
N LYS A 44 31.29 6.05 2.89
CA LYS A 44 30.41 7.16 3.24
C LYS A 44 31.14 8.50 3.04
N GLY A 45 30.49 9.45 2.39
CA GLY A 45 31.01 10.79 2.09
C GLY A 45 31.66 10.90 0.71
N ALA A 46 32.04 9.78 0.09
CA ALA A 46 32.67 9.77 -1.23
C ALA A 46 31.69 10.20 -2.34
N TRP A 47 32.24 10.88 -3.35
CA TRP A 47 31.57 11.19 -4.61
C TRP A 47 31.87 10.08 -5.62
N VAL A 48 30.84 9.66 -6.34
CA VAL A 48 30.94 8.50 -7.23
C VAL A 48 30.19 8.73 -8.52
N TRP A 49 30.65 8.08 -9.58
CA TRP A 49 29.88 7.95 -10.82
C TRP A 49 28.74 6.95 -10.65
N SER A 50 27.54 7.35 -11.06
CA SER A 50 26.41 6.46 -11.25
C SER A 50 26.45 5.79 -12.62
N ASP A 51 25.75 4.66 -12.75
CA ASP A 51 25.73 3.87 -13.99
C ASP A 51 24.94 4.59 -15.11
N ASP A 52 24.18 5.65 -14.79
CA ASP A 52 23.55 6.58 -15.75
C ASP A 52 24.42 7.79 -16.10
N GLY A 53 25.69 7.81 -15.69
CA GLY A 53 26.66 8.83 -16.10
C GLY A 53 26.56 10.16 -15.35
N ARG A 54 26.01 10.16 -14.14
CA ARG A 54 25.96 11.35 -13.27
C ARG A 54 26.86 11.18 -12.06
N ILE A 55 27.10 12.27 -11.33
CA ILE A 55 27.93 12.26 -10.12
C ILE A 55 27.05 12.47 -8.90
N VAL A 56 27.18 11.57 -7.92
CA VAL A 56 26.36 11.58 -6.70
C VAL A 56 27.19 11.26 -5.45
N GLN A 57 26.77 11.78 -4.30
CA GLN A 57 27.41 11.50 -3.02
C GLN A 57 26.80 10.28 -2.31
N ILE A 58 27.66 9.44 -1.74
CA ILE A 58 27.27 8.37 -0.83
C ILE A 58 27.03 8.95 0.57
N LEU A 59 25.77 8.94 1.01
CA LEU A 59 25.36 9.50 2.29
C LEU A 59 25.43 8.48 3.44
N TYR A 60 25.32 7.19 3.12
CA TYR A 60 25.42 6.11 4.09
C TYR A 60 25.85 4.80 3.43
N ARG A 61 26.59 3.98 4.18
CA ARG A 61 26.96 2.61 3.82
C ARG A 61 26.58 1.69 4.98
N GLY A 62 25.73 0.70 4.69
CA GLY A 62 25.24 -0.26 5.69
C GLY A 62 25.67 -1.69 5.35
N LYS A 63 25.80 -2.53 6.38
CA LYS A 63 25.99 -3.97 6.22
C LYS A 63 24.63 -4.66 6.14
N ILE A 64 24.54 -5.70 5.31
CA ILE A 64 23.37 -6.59 5.23
C ILE A 64 23.70 -7.85 6.01
N SER A 65 22.75 -8.35 6.80
CA SER A 65 22.89 -9.64 7.47
C SER A 65 22.99 -10.77 6.45
N ASP A 66 23.90 -11.70 6.66
CA ASP A 66 24.19 -12.81 5.73
C ASP A 66 23.12 -13.93 5.75
N THR A 67 21.88 -13.59 6.08
CA THR A 67 20.74 -14.50 6.18
C THR A 67 20.13 -14.88 4.82
N SER A 68 20.75 -14.44 3.72
CA SER A 68 20.25 -14.63 2.36
C SER A 68 20.70 -15.98 1.78
N ARG A 69 19.74 -16.85 1.41
CA ARG A 69 19.99 -18.12 0.69
C ARG A 69 20.42 -17.93 -0.78
N LEU A 70 20.73 -16.72 -1.22
CA LEU A 70 21.16 -16.44 -2.59
C LEU A 70 22.64 -16.81 -2.79
N PRO A 71 23.05 -17.26 -3.99
CA PRO A 71 24.42 -17.70 -4.26
C PRO A 71 25.47 -16.59 -4.14
N ASN A 72 25.09 -15.31 -4.21
CA ASN A 72 25.97 -14.16 -3.99
C ASN A 72 25.23 -13.03 -3.24
N PRO A 73 25.16 -13.09 -1.90
CA PRO A 73 24.52 -12.05 -1.12
C PRO A 73 25.34 -10.75 -1.19
N ALA A 74 24.67 -9.62 -1.38
CA ALA A 74 25.31 -8.34 -1.14
C ALA A 74 25.67 -8.25 0.34
N LYS A 75 26.94 -7.99 0.65
CA LYS A 75 27.39 -7.73 2.01
C LYS A 75 27.06 -6.31 2.48
N HIS A 76 26.91 -5.39 1.52
CA HIS A 76 26.71 -3.97 1.79
C HIS A 76 25.62 -3.38 0.90
N TYR A 77 25.01 -2.30 1.39
CA TYR A 77 24.21 -1.38 0.60
C TYR A 77 24.73 0.04 0.82
N ILE A 78 24.54 0.88 -0.18
CA ILE A 78 24.79 2.32 -0.08
C ILE A 78 23.48 3.08 -0.20
N ARG A 79 23.45 4.28 0.36
CA ARG A 79 22.33 5.20 0.22
C ARG A 79 22.83 6.53 -0.27
N THR A 80 22.23 7.03 -1.34
CA THR A 80 22.51 8.35 -1.92
C THR A 80 21.35 9.30 -1.63
N VAL A 81 21.41 10.50 -2.18
CA VAL A 81 20.30 11.47 -2.11
C VAL A 81 19.01 10.95 -2.77
N VAL A 82 19.17 10.11 -3.81
CA VAL A 82 18.08 9.54 -4.62
C VAL A 82 17.49 8.29 -3.97
N GLY A 83 18.32 7.27 -3.73
CA GLY A 83 17.88 5.90 -3.46
C GLY A 83 18.77 5.12 -2.52
N THR A 84 18.37 3.89 -2.24
CA THR A 84 19.21 2.87 -1.58
C THR A 84 19.53 1.78 -2.59
N PHE A 85 20.81 1.48 -2.79
CA PHE A 85 21.29 0.53 -3.81
C PHE A 85 22.11 -0.59 -3.16
N MET A 86 21.89 -1.83 -3.60
CA MET A 86 22.69 -2.97 -3.14
C MET A 86 24.01 -3.03 -3.88
N CYS A 87 25.11 -3.26 -3.16
CA CYS A 87 26.43 -3.45 -3.78
C CYS A 87 26.55 -4.88 -4.32
N ARG A 88 25.78 -5.21 -5.37
CA ARG A 88 25.87 -6.47 -6.13
C ARG A 88 26.42 -6.19 -7.53
N PRO A 89 27.08 -7.17 -8.16
CA PRO A 89 27.53 -7.04 -9.55
C PRO A 89 26.40 -6.73 -10.53
N ASN A 90 25.25 -7.39 -10.38
CA ASN A 90 24.11 -7.27 -11.31
C ASN A 90 23.16 -6.10 -10.99
N TRP A 91 23.53 -5.20 -10.07
CA TRP A 91 22.69 -4.08 -9.66
C TRP A 91 23.26 -2.78 -10.19
N THR A 92 22.42 -1.93 -10.76
CA THR A 92 22.81 -0.61 -11.27
C THR A 92 22.35 0.50 -10.32
N MET A 93 23.13 1.57 -10.24
CA MET A 93 22.80 2.81 -9.55
C MET A 93 22.35 3.86 -10.57
N ASP A 94 21.12 4.33 -10.42
CA ASP A 94 20.58 5.46 -11.16
C ASP A 94 20.38 6.67 -10.24
N THR A 95 20.17 7.83 -10.85
CA THR A 95 20.00 9.10 -10.16
C THR A 95 18.63 9.75 -10.41
N ASP A 96 17.61 8.95 -10.74
CA ASP A 96 16.25 9.45 -11.05
C ASP A 96 15.34 9.50 -9.81
N PHE A 97 15.03 10.70 -9.34
CA PHE A 97 14.12 10.90 -8.20
C PHE A 97 12.71 10.33 -8.40
N ARG A 98 12.23 10.21 -9.65
CA ARG A 98 10.88 9.71 -9.94
C ARG A 98 10.79 8.21 -9.71
N LYS A 99 11.86 7.46 -10.01
CA LYS A 99 11.95 6.02 -9.74
C LYS A 99 12.12 5.73 -8.25
N HIS A 100 12.75 6.64 -7.51
CA HIS A 100 13.05 6.50 -6.09
C HIS A 100 12.27 7.48 -5.21
N VAL A 101 10.93 7.36 -5.25
CA VAL A 101 10.01 8.12 -4.40
C VAL A 101 10.42 8.06 -2.91
N ASN A 102 10.85 6.89 -2.44
CA ASN A 102 11.38 6.71 -1.09
C ASN A 102 12.83 6.22 -1.11
N ARG A 103 13.76 7.13 -0.77
CA ARG A 103 15.20 6.82 -0.73
C ARG A 103 15.60 5.73 0.28
N TYR A 104 14.74 5.39 1.24
CA TYR A 104 15.03 4.40 2.27
C TYR A 104 14.61 2.98 1.87
N THR A 105 13.90 2.82 0.75
CA THR A 105 13.49 1.50 0.25
C THR A 105 14.38 1.07 -0.92
N LEU A 106 14.71 -0.22 -0.98
CA LEU A 106 15.49 -0.81 -2.07
C LEU A 106 14.69 -0.89 -3.37
N SER A 107 13.37 -0.89 -3.29
CA SER A 107 12.46 -0.95 -4.44
C SER A 107 12.12 0.42 -5.03
N GLY A 108 12.70 1.51 -4.50
CA GLY A 108 12.42 2.90 -4.89
C GLY A 108 11.03 3.43 -4.53
N ASN A 109 10.06 2.53 -4.35
CA ASN A 109 8.66 2.86 -4.13
C ASN A 109 8.27 2.88 -2.65
N CYS A 110 7.25 3.67 -2.30
CA CYS A 110 6.68 3.66 -0.97
C CYS A 110 5.81 2.41 -0.78
N ASN A 111 5.95 1.75 0.38
CA ASN A 111 5.22 0.53 0.72
C ASN A 111 3.69 0.74 0.67
N VAL A 112 3.21 1.96 0.93
CA VAL A 112 1.78 2.29 0.98
C VAL A 112 1.13 2.23 -0.41
N TYR A 113 1.74 2.84 -1.44
CA TYR A 113 1.17 2.81 -2.80
C TYR A 113 1.13 1.39 -3.35
N MET A 114 2.25 0.66 -3.22
CA MET A 114 2.36 -0.76 -3.60
C MET A 114 1.34 -1.66 -2.90
N ARG A 115 1.00 -1.41 -1.63
CA ARG A 115 -0.03 -2.18 -0.91
C ARG A 115 -1.44 -1.93 -1.45
N LYS A 116 -1.73 -0.71 -1.91
CA LYS A 116 -3.04 -0.31 -2.43
C LYS A 116 -3.26 -0.85 -3.85
N THR A 117 -2.26 -0.74 -4.72
CA THR A 117 -2.35 -1.14 -6.14
C THR A 117 -2.07 -2.61 -6.39
N ARG A 118 -1.86 -3.41 -5.33
CA ARG A 118 -1.63 -4.84 -5.48
C ARG A 118 -2.95 -5.57 -5.72
N ASP A 119 -2.99 -6.37 -6.78
CA ASP A 119 -4.15 -7.19 -7.13
C ASP A 119 -4.16 -8.56 -6.45
N ARG A 120 -2.99 -9.20 -6.34
CA ARG A 120 -2.88 -10.56 -5.79
C ARG A 120 -3.09 -10.55 -4.28
N LEU A 121 -3.81 -11.54 -3.73
CA LEU A 121 -3.91 -11.77 -2.29
C LEU A 121 -2.71 -12.54 -1.74
N SER A 122 -2.38 -12.29 -0.48
CA SER A 122 -1.40 -13.09 0.27
C SER A 122 -2.07 -14.28 0.96
N LYS A 123 -1.29 -15.32 1.27
CA LYS A 123 -1.79 -16.52 1.98
C LYS A 123 -2.48 -16.18 3.32
N LYS A 124 -1.98 -15.19 4.05
CA LYS A 124 -2.58 -14.76 5.32
C LYS A 124 -3.86 -13.96 5.13
N GLU A 125 -3.94 -13.13 4.09
CA GLU A 125 -5.21 -12.48 3.74
C GLU A 125 -6.27 -13.51 3.34
N LEU A 126 -5.90 -14.59 2.64
CA LEU A 126 -6.83 -15.68 2.35
C LEU A 126 -7.33 -16.38 3.61
N GLN A 127 -6.43 -16.68 4.56
CA GLN A 127 -6.82 -17.23 5.87
C GLN A 127 -7.74 -16.28 6.63
N TRP A 128 -7.42 -14.98 6.62
CA TRP A 128 -8.24 -13.95 7.24
C TRP A 128 -9.65 -13.88 6.64
N ILE A 129 -9.77 -13.88 5.30
CA ILE A 129 -11.06 -13.91 4.61
C ILE A 129 -11.83 -15.20 4.92
N ALA A 130 -11.16 -16.35 4.94
CA ALA A 130 -11.81 -17.62 5.30
C ALA A 130 -12.39 -17.58 6.71
N LEU A 131 -11.67 -17.01 7.68
CA LEU A 131 -12.17 -16.82 9.05
C LEU A 131 -13.37 -15.87 9.12
N MET A 132 -13.38 -14.80 8.33
CA MET A 132 -14.55 -13.92 8.24
C MET A 132 -15.76 -14.63 7.61
N ARG A 133 -15.55 -15.47 6.59
CA ARG A 133 -16.61 -16.29 5.99
C ARG A 133 -17.18 -17.32 6.98
N LEU A 134 -16.39 -17.76 7.96
CA LEU A 134 -16.84 -18.61 9.06
C LEU A 134 -17.60 -17.84 10.16
N GLY A 135 -17.81 -16.53 10.01
CA GLY A 135 -18.59 -15.70 10.94
C GLY A 135 -17.76 -14.98 12.01
N HIS A 136 -16.43 -15.05 11.97
CA HIS A 136 -15.61 -14.26 12.89
C HIS A 136 -15.62 -12.77 12.52
N SER A 137 -15.70 -11.90 13.54
CA SER A 137 -15.57 -10.45 13.32
C SER A 137 -14.23 -10.10 12.66
N PRO A 138 -14.15 -9.03 11.84
CA PRO A 138 -12.94 -8.70 11.09
C PRO A 138 -11.68 -8.56 11.97
N LEU A 139 -11.82 -7.97 13.16
CA LEU A 139 -10.74 -7.82 14.14
C LEU A 139 -10.30 -9.17 14.72
N LYS A 140 -11.25 -10.02 15.13
CA LYS A 140 -10.97 -11.34 15.70
C LYS A 140 -10.31 -12.25 14.66
N ALA A 141 -10.87 -12.29 13.45
CA ALA A 141 -10.31 -13.01 12.32
C ALA A 141 -8.87 -12.55 12.02
N TYR A 142 -8.61 -11.25 12.10
CA TYR A 142 -7.27 -10.71 11.81
C TYR A 142 -6.25 -11.14 12.86
N LYS A 143 -6.61 -11.05 14.16
CA LYS A 143 -5.75 -11.52 15.26
C LYS A 143 -5.40 -13.01 15.12
N LEU A 144 -6.36 -13.83 14.69
CA LEU A 144 -6.15 -15.26 14.43
C LEU A 144 -5.23 -15.52 13.22
N ALA A 145 -5.44 -14.83 12.09
CA ALA A 145 -4.61 -15.00 10.89
C ALA A 145 -3.21 -14.36 11.00
N PHE A 146 -3.07 -13.34 11.85
CA PHE A 146 -1.84 -12.58 12.07
C PHE A 146 -1.45 -12.54 13.56
N PRO A 147 -1.05 -13.67 14.17
CA PRO A 147 -0.81 -13.75 15.61
C PRO A 147 0.39 -12.92 16.10
N LYS A 148 1.28 -12.50 15.19
CA LYS A 148 2.41 -11.61 15.47
C LYS A 148 2.11 -10.14 15.18
N ALA A 149 0.83 -9.77 15.13
CA ALA A 149 0.42 -8.39 14.93
C ALA A 149 0.83 -7.52 16.13
N LYS A 150 0.87 -6.20 15.90
CA LYS A 150 1.26 -5.20 16.91
C LYS A 150 0.08 -4.95 17.89
N ASP A 151 0.09 -3.78 18.53
CA ASP A 151 -1.00 -3.29 19.36
C ASP A 151 -2.37 -3.26 18.64
N ASP A 152 -3.42 -3.26 19.46
CA ASP A 152 -4.81 -3.34 19.01
C ASP A 152 -5.24 -2.15 18.15
N PHE A 153 -4.70 -0.96 18.42
CA PHE A 153 -4.99 0.24 17.63
C PHE A 153 -4.44 0.11 16.20
N HIS A 154 -3.22 -0.39 16.05
CA HIS A 154 -2.62 -0.65 14.75
C HIS A 154 -3.35 -1.75 14.00
N ILE A 155 -3.81 -2.79 14.70
CA ILE A 155 -4.66 -3.83 14.13
C ILE A 155 -5.94 -3.24 13.57
N ALA A 156 -6.67 -2.45 14.36
CA ALA A 156 -7.92 -1.83 13.94
C ALA A 156 -7.73 -0.96 12.69
N THR A 157 -6.74 -0.07 12.71
CA THR A 157 -6.41 0.80 11.57
C THR A 157 -6.06 -0.01 10.31
N THR A 158 -5.33 -1.11 10.48
CA THR A 158 -4.94 -1.99 9.37
C THR A 158 -6.14 -2.73 8.80
N VAL A 159 -7.01 -3.26 9.66
CA VAL A 159 -8.24 -3.97 9.26
C VAL A 159 -9.16 -3.03 8.48
N THR A 160 -9.40 -1.81 8.97
CA THR A 160 -10.20 -0.80 8.26
C THR A 160 -9.65 -0.53 6.86
N SER A 161 -8.32 -0.40 6.74
CA SER A 161 -7.67 -0.20 5.44
C SER A 161 -7.79 -1.42 4.53
N LEU A 162 -7.69 -2.64 5.08
CA LEU A 162 -7.77 -3.89 4.32
C LEU A 162 -9.16 -4.13 3.73
N LEU A 163 -10.22 -3.83 4.50
CA LEU A 163 -11.61 -3.97 4.06
C LEU A 163 -11.97 -3.04 2.88
N GLN A 164 -11.22 -1.94 2.69
CA GLN A 164 -11.42 -1.02 1.57
C GLN A 164 -10.70 -1.45 0.29
N TYR A 165 -9.79 -2.43 0.35
CA TYR A 165 -9.03 -2.83 -0.83
C TYR A 165 -9.88 -3.67 -1.78
N LYS A 166 -9.96 -3.24 -3.05
CA LYS A 166 -10.70 -3.93 -4.13
C LYS A 166 -10.45 -5.44 -4.14
N ARG A 167 -9.20 -5.89 -4.03
CA ARG A 167 -8.86 -7.33 -3.99
C ARG A 167 -9.55 -8.10 -2.85
N ILE A 168 -9.69 -7.49 -1.68
CA ILE A 168 -10.28 -8.13 -0.50
C ILE A 168 -11.80 -8.17 -0.65
N VAL A 169 -12.39 -7.03 -1.02
CA VAL A 169 -13.84 -6.92 -1.27
C VAL A 169 -14.29 -7.90 -2.36
N ASN A 170 -13.57 -7.95 -3.48
CA ASN A 170 -13.88 -8.85 -4.59
C ASN A 170 -13.79 -10.31 -4.17
N GLU A 171 -12.73 -10.70 -3.44
CA GLU A 171 -12.60 -12.08 -2.97
C GLU A 171 -13.70 -12.42 -1.96
N MET A 172 -13.99 -11.54 -1.01
CA MET A 172 -15.04 -11.77 -0.01
C MET A 172 -16.41 -11.98 -0.66
N ASN A 173 -16.75 -11.14 -1.65
CA ASN A 173 -18.05 -11.16 -2.31
C ASN A 173 -18.16 -12.21 -3.42
N LYS A 174 -17.06 -12.85 -3.82
CA LYS A 174 -17.02 -13.79 -4.95
C LYS A 174 -18.08 -14.89 -4.85
N GLN A 175 -18.23 -15.53 -3.69
CA GLN A 175 -19.22 -16.59 -3.52
C GLN A 175 -20.66 -16.08 -3.61
N ALA A 176 -20.93 -14.91 -3.04
CA ALA A 176 -22.25 -14.27 -3.12
C ALA A 176 -22.57 -13.85 -4.57
N GLN A 177 -21.60 -13.29 -5.29
CA GLN A 177 -21.73 -12.93 -6.70
C GLN A 177 -21.98 -14.16 -7.59
N GLU A 178 -21.25 -15.26 -7.35
CA GLU A 178 -21.46 -16.52 -8.07
C GLU A 178 -22.85 -17.11 -7.78
N ALA A 179 -23.34 -17.03 -6.54
CA ALA A 179 -24.68 -17.47 -6.17
C ALA A 179 -25.77 -16.60 -6.82
N ALA A 180 -25.63 -15.27 -6.75
CA ALA A 180 -26.54 -14.32 -7.39
C ALA A 180 -26.63 -14.57 -8.91
N LYS A 181 -25.48 -14.78 -9.57
CA LYS A 181 -25.43 -15.11 -10.99
C LYS A 181 -26.14 -16.43 -11.32
N LYS A 182 -26.00 -17.46 -10.47
CA LYS A 182 -26.75 -18.73 -10.63
C LYS A 182 -28.26 -18.56 -10.49
N LEU A 183 -28.70 -17.59 -9.69
CA LEU A 183 -30.11 -17.22 -9.54
C LEU A 183 -30.61 -16.29 -10.66
N GLY A 184 -29.78 -15.97 -11.66
CA GLY A 184 -30.14 -15.04 -12.74
C GLY A 184 -30.12 -13.57 -12.31
N MET A 185 -29.58 -13.24 -11.15
CA MET A 185 -29.35 -11.88 -10.68
C MET A 185 -27.95 -11.43 -11.09
N ASP A 186 -27.73 -11.30 -12.40
CA ASP A 186 -26.50 -10.75 -12.95
C ASP A 186 -26.55 -9.22 -13.06
N GLU A 187 -25.47 -8.63 -13.56
CA GLU A 187 -25.33 -7.17 -13.72
C GLU A 187 -26.42 -6.59 -14.63
N GLU A 188 -26.83 -7.33 -15.66
CA GLU A 188 -27.88 -6.92 -16.60
C GLU A 188 -29.26 -6.93 -15.92
N TYR A 189 -29.56 -7.95 -15.11
CA TYR A 189 -30.78 -8.00 -14.33
C TYR A 189 -30.91 -6.78 -13.42
N VAL A 190 -29.84 -6.41 -12.69
CA VAL A 190 -29.85 -5.24 -11.80
C VAL A 190 -30.13 -3.95 -12.58
N LEU A 191 -29.44 -3.72 -13.70
CA LEU A 191 -29.68 -2.56 -14.54
C LEU A 191 -31.10 -2.51 -15.10
N LYS A 192 -31.64 -3.67 -15.49
CA LYS A 192 -33.02 -3.78 -15.97
C LYS A 192 -34.04 -3.43 -14.89
N GLN A 193 -33.81 -3.82 -13.64
CA GLN A 193 -34.69 -3.42 -12.53
C GLN A 193 -34.63 -1.91 -12.28
N HIS A 194 -33.45 -1.28 -12.30
CA HIS A 194 -33.37 0.18 -12.17
C HIS A 194 -34.05 0.91 -13.33
N LYS A 195 -33.87 0.43 -14.57
CA LYS A 195 -34.58 0.99 -15.73
C LYS A 195 -36.10 0.93 -15.52
N ARG A 196 -36.61 -0.21 -15.08
CA ARG A 196 -38.03 -0.40 -14.79
C ARG A 196 -38.54 0.59 -13.73
N ILE A 197 -37.81 0.75 -12.62
CA ILE A 197 -38.16 1.73 -11.58
C ILE A 197 -38.20 3.15 -12.15
N ILE A 198 -37.23 3.52 -13.00
CA ILE A 198 -37.18 4.85 -13.62
C ILE A 198 -38.38 5.10 -14.56
N GLU A 199 -38.84 4.08 -15.27
CA GLU A 199 -39.93 4.19 -16.26
C GLU A 199 -41.34 4.06 -15.65
N GLU A 200 -41.50 3.21 -14.62
CA GLU A 200 -42.81 2.81 -14.09
C GLU A 200 -43.16 3.44 -12.73
N GLU A 201 -42.17 3.81 -11.91
CA GLU A 201 -42.42 4.22 -10.54
C GLU A 201 -42.91 5.67 -10.44
N SER A 202 -43.94 5.91 -9.63
CA SER A 202 -44.53 7.24 -9.44
C SER A 202 -43.78 8.09 -8.39
N SER A 203 -43.04 7.44 -7.49
CA SER A 203 -42.30 8.11 -6.43
C SER A 203 -41.01 8.72 -6.99
N ALA A 204 -40.98 10.05 -7.10
CA ALA A 204 -39.80 10.79 -7.56
C ALA A 204 -38.53 10.44 -6.76
N LYS A 205 -38.66 10.15 -5.46
CA LYS A 205 -37.53 9.75 -4.60
C LYS A 205 -36.88 8.45 -5.07
N ASN A 206 -37.68 7.44 -5.39
CA ASN A 206 -37.21 6.11 -5.82
C ASN A 206 -36.58 6.20 -7.22
N VAL A 207 -37.20 6.98 -8.12
CA VAL A 207 -36.68 7.27 -9.46
C VAL A 207 -35.32 7.95 -9.38
N ILE A 208 -35.18 9.02 -8.59
CA ILE A 208 -33.93 9.75 -8.42
C ILE A 208 -32.84 8.83 -7.85
N SER A 209 -33.15 8.02 -6.84
CA SER A 209 -32.19 7.09 -6.23
C SER A 209 -31.67 6.07 -7.25
N SER A 210 -32.58 5.45 -8.02
CA SER A 210 -32.21 4.49 -9.07
C SER A 210 -31.38 5.15 -10.17
N LEU A 211 -31.75 6.36 -10.58
CA LEU A 211 -31.02 7.12 -11.60
C LEU A 211 -29.60 7.49 -11.13
N GLN A 212 -29.43 7.85 -9.85
CA GLN A 212 -28.13 8.12 -9.25
C GLN A 212 -27.24 6.87 -9.21
N GLU A 213 -27.79 5.71 -8.87
CA GLU A 213 -27.04 4.44 -8.86
C GLU A 213 -26.60 4.04 -10.26
N VAL A 214 -27.51 4.08 -11.25
CA VAL A 214 -27.17 3.83 -12.66
C VAL A 214 -26.10 4.81 -13.13
N SER A 215 -26.23 6.10 -12.82
CA SER A 215 -25.26 7.14 -13.20
C SER A 215 -23.85 6.89 -12.66
N LYS A 216 -23.74 6.34 -11.44
CA LYS A 216 -22.45 5.92 -10.86
C LYS A 216 -21.86 4.74 -11.62
N ILE A 217 -22.67 3.75 -12.00
CA ILE A 217 -22.22 2.56 -12.76
C ILE A 217 -21.67 2.98 -14.13
N ILE A 218 -22.38 3.85 -14.85
CA ILE A 218 -21.95 4.36 -16.18
C ILE A 218 -20.91 5.48 -16.09
N GLN A 219 -20.49 5.87 -14.88
CA GLN A 219 -19.45 6.87 -14.61
C GLN A 219 -19.73 8.24 -15.25
N ILE A 220 -21.00 8.66 -15.32
CA ILE A 220 -21.36 10.03 -15.77
C ILE A 220 -20.73 11.08 -14.85
N TYR A 221 -20.69 10.78 -13.55
CA TYR A 221 -20.05 11.64 -12.56
C TYR A 221 -18.64 11.12 -12.28
N PRO A 222 -17.60 11.98 -12.28
CA PRO A 222 -16.30 11.58 -11.79
C PRO A 222 -16.45 11.15 -10.32
N GLU A 223 -15.99 9.94 -9.98
CA GLU A 223 -15.93 9.53 -8.57
C GLU A 223 -15.15 10.59 -7.79
N GLU A 224 -15.85 11.30 -6.90
CA GLU A 224 -15.17 12.17 -5.93
C GLU A 224 -14.21 11.29 -5.14
N ARG A 225 -12.92 11.44 -5.42
CA ARG A 225 -11.89 10.81 -4.59
C ARG A 225 -12.01 11.50 -3.24
N PRO A 226 -12.34 10.78 -2.15
CA PRO A 226 -12.39 11.41 -0.85
C PRO A 226 -11.07 12.14 -0.61
N ASN A 227 -11.19 13.43 -0.29
CA ASN A 227 -10.07 14.33 -0.06
C ASN A 227 -9.06 13.60 0.83
N ARG A 228 -7.84 13.39 0.32
CA ARG A 228 -6.76 12.71 1.03
C ARG A 228 -6.18 13.67 2.09
N GLY A 229 -6.99 14.01 3.09
CA GLY A 229 -6.57 14.64 4.32
C GLY A 229 -5.98 13.58 5.23
N PHE A 230 -4.68 13.63 5.43
CA PHE A 230 -4.00 12.91 6.49
C PHE A 230 -4.47 13.53 7.82
N LEU A 231 -5.12 12.72 8.68
CA LEU A 231 -5.61 13.02 10.05
C LEU A 231 -6.77 14.03 10.17
N GLY A 232 -7.96 13.49 10.41
CA GLY A 232 -9.07 14.19 11.03
C GLY A 232 -9.99 13.15 11.65
N HIS A 233 -10.16 13.18 12.97
CA HIS A 233 -11.17 12.41 13.68
C HIS A 233 -12.54 12.57 13.00
N SER A 234 -13.12 11.48 12.54
CA SER A 234 -14.57 11.33 12.48
C SER A 234 -14.93 10.15 13.37
N THR A 235 -15.23 10.49 14.62
CA THR A 235 -16.10 9.72 15.49
C THR A 235 -17.46 9.59 14.82
N ASP A 236 -17.59 8.64 13.89
CA ASP A 236 -18.86 8.12 13.38
C ASP A 236 -18.65 6.63 13.10
N TYR A 237 -18.14 5.93 14.11
CA TYR A 237 -18.62 4.58 14.33
C TYR A 237 -19.90 4.78 15.11
N GLU A 238 -21.05 4.78 14.42
CA GLU A 238 -22.25 4.33 15.08
C GLU A 238 -21.89 2.98 15.69
N GLU A 239 -21.88 2.97 17.02
CA GLU A 239 -21.76 1.77 17.80
C GLU A 239 -22.75 0.78 17.22
N ILE A 240 -22.25 -0.27 16.56
CA ILE A 240 -22.98 -1.53 16.49
C ILE A 240 -22.95 -2.04 17.92
N THR A 241 -23.83 -1.46 18.75
CA THR A 241 -24.13 -1.95 20.08
C THR A 241 -24.65 -3.37 19.92
N GLU A 242 -24.23 -4.24 20.83
CA GLU A 242 -24.68 -5.63 20.94
C GLU A 242 -26.16 -5.72 21.36
N GLY A 243 -27.05 -5.01 20.67
CA GLY A 243 -28.38 -4.69 21.16
C GLY A 243 -29.44 -4.78 20.09
N GLU A 244 -29.47 -5.84 19.27
CA GLU A 244 -30.66 -6.18 18.48
C GLU A 244 -30.65 -7.64 17.99
N LEU A 245 -30.21 -8.57 18.86
CA LEU A 245 -30.57 -9.98 18.68
C LEU A 245 -32.02 -10.15 19.12
N THR A 246 -32.90 -10.41 18.16
CA THR A 246 -34.30 -10.75 18.43
C THR A 246 -34.37 -11.94 19.41
N GLN A 247 -35.37 -11.98 20.29
CA GLN A 247 -35.56 -13.05 21.28
C GLN A 247 -35.55 -14.47 20.68
N ALA A 248 -35.84 -14.60 19.38
CA ALA A 248 -35.73 -15.84 18.62
C ALA A 248 -34.28 -16.33 18.43
N GLN A 249 -33.31 -15.41 18.29
CA GLN A 249 -31.89 -15.73 18.09
C GLN A 249 -31.18 -16.06 19.43
N ILE A 250 -31.60 -15.44 20.53
CA ILE A 250 -31.10 -15.75 21.88
C ILE A 250 -31.54 -17.16 22.34
N GLY A 251 -32.69 -17.64 21.84
CA GLY A 251 -33.17 -19.01 22.10
C GLY A 251 -32.32 -20.10 21.45
N LEU A 252 -31.83 -19.86 20.23
CA LEU A 252 -30.99 -20.81 19.48
C LEU A 252 -29.59 -20.96 20.09
N VAL A 253 -28.97 -19.87 20.53
CA VAL A 253 -27.63 -19.90 21.15
C VAL A 253 -27.64 -20.64 22.49
N LYS A 254 -28.74 -20.57 23.26
CA LYS A 254 -28.87 -21.27 24.55
C LYS A 254 -29.17 -22.78 24.42
N GLN A 255 -29.64 -23.24 23.27
CA GLN A 255 -29.82 -24.67 22.99
C GLN A 255 -28.49 -25.35 22.63
N GLU A 256 -27.62 -24.68 21.86
CA GLU A 256 -26.30 -25.22 21.50
C GLU A 256 -25.31 -25.28 22.69
N GLU A 257 -25.45 -24.42 23.70
CA GLU A 257 -24.64 -24.50 24.93
C GLU A 257 -25.03 -25.66 25.85
N LYS A 258 -26.30 -26.13 25.81
CA LYS A 258 -26.75 -27.28 26.62
C LYS A 258 -26.46 -28.63 25.98
N GLU A 259 -26.31 -28.71 24.67
CA GLU A 259 -25.99 -29.95 23.97
C GLU A 259 -24.48 -30.29 23.99
N ASN A 260 -23.62 -29.36 24.40
CA ASN A 260 -22.17 -29.56 24.50
C ASN A 260 -21.66 -29.81 25.94
N GLU A 261 -22.55 -29.89 26.93
CA GLU A 261 -22.21 -30.22 28.33
C GLU A 261 -22.78 -31.57 28.83
N VAL A 262 -23.16 -32.49 27.93
CA VAL A 262 -23.52 -33.88 28.26
C VAL A 262 -22.68 -34.88 27.49
#